data_AF-A0A6M7WRI2-F1
#
_entry.id   AF-A0A6M7WRI2-F1
#
_cell.length_a   1.000
_cell.length_b   1.000
_cell.length_c   1.000
_cell.angle_alpha   90.00
_cell.angle_beta   90.00
_cell.angle_gamma   90.00
#
_symmetry.space_group_name_H-M   'P 1'
#
loop_
_entity.id
_entity.type
_entity.pdbx_description
1 polymer ?
#
loop_
_entity_poly.entity_id
_entity_poly.type
_entity_poly.pdbx_seq_one_letter_code
_entity_poly.pdbx_strand_id
1 'polypeptide(L)'
;MDQTVNIPTTGGVTEDAEFKRFSQQRALEFLPELEKLFAAGDKYALMQAISQCALYDLVLPRWAAEAFLEGYYSVLNLRSASWDEAFGRPYKKGFHLDKAKVRRSARLEVFLAVGRIRAREPNTPIDDHLFERVGQECNVGRSLANQLYYEHKRYADSLLPPDS
;
A
#
# COMPACT_ATOMS: atom_id res chain seq x y z
N MET A 1 3.36 40.36 -13.72
CA MET A 1 3.30 39.85 -12.34
C MET A 1 3.10 38.36 -12.47
N ASP A 2 4.19 37.61 -12.41
CA ASP A 2 4.16 36.15 -12.47
C ASP A 2 4.86 35.66 -11.21
N GLN A 3 4.08 35.18 -10.24
CA GLN A 3 4.59 34.65 -8.99
C GLN A 3 4.71 33.14 -9.14
N THR A 4 5.90 32.69 -9.52
CA THR A 4 6.30 31.29 -9.39
C THR A 4 6.32 30.94 -7.90
N VAL A 5 5.39 30.08 -7.48
CA VAL A 5 5.38 29.49 -6.14
C VAL A 5 6.62 28.61 -6.02
N ASN A 6 7.60 29.11 -5.27
CA ASN A 6 8.83 28.40 -4.95
C ASN A 6 8.51 27.38 -3.85
N ILE A 7 8.39 26.11 -4.21
CA ILE A 7 8.24 25.00 -3.24
C ILE A 7 9.62 24.79 -2.60
N PRO A 8 9.78 24.79 -1.26
CA PRO A 8 11.06 24.58 -0.64
C PRO A 8 11.55 23.15 -0.92
N THR A 9 12.58 23.02 -1.76
CA THR A 9 13.35 21.78 -1.91
C THR A 9 14.37 21.72 -0.77
N THR A 10 13.92 21.24 0.39
CA THR A 10 14.81 20.80 1.47
C THR A 10 14.46 19.37 1.81
N GLY A 11 15.14 18.46 1.12
CA GLY A 11 15.10 17.00 1.30
C GLY A 11 16.14 16.40 0.36
N GLY A 12 17.42 16.63 0.68
CA GLY A 12 18.53 16.31 -0.21
C GLY A 12 18.84 14.81 -0.16
N VAL A 13 18.89 14.17 -1.34
CA VAL A 13 19.58 12.93 -1.78
C VAL A 13 19.85 11.80 -0.77
N THR A 14 20.36 12.12 0.43
CA THR A 14 20.47 11.24 1.59
C THR A 14 19.12 10.75 2.13
N GLU A 15 18.09 11.61 2.20
CA GLU A 15 16.75 11.19 2.66
C GLU A 15 16.10 10.19 1.71
N ASP A 16 16.28 10.38 0.39
CA ASP A 16 15.79 9.46 -0.63
C ASP A 16 16.50 8.09 -0.59
N ALA A 17 17.80 8.09 -0.32
CA ALA A 17 18.59 6.86 -0.22
C ALA A 17 18.29 6.06 1.05
N GLU A 18 18.09 6.74 2.18
CA GLU A 18 17.68 6.12 3.45
C GLU A 18 16.27 5.55 3.35
N PHE A 19 15.35 6.32 2.76
CA PHE A 19 14.00 5.84 2.47
C PHE A 19 14.03 4.59 1.58
N LYS A 20 14.78 4.63 0.47
CA LYS A 20 14.93 3.48 -0.43
C LYS A 20 15.49 2.25 0.29
N ARG A 21 16.53 2.42 1.12
CA ARG A 21 17.13 1.32 1.90
C ARG A 21 16.17 0.74 2.91
N PHE A 22 15.45 1.59 3.64
CA PHE A 22 14.44 1.15 4.61
C PHE A 22 13.35 0.33 3.92
N SER A 23 12.81 0.81 2.81
CA SER A 23 11.79 0.09 2.05
C SER A 23 12.30 -1.24 1.47
N GLN A 24 13.54 -1.26 0.96
CA GLN A 24 14.19 -2.49 0.50
C GLN A 24 14.35 -3.52 1.63
N GLN A 25 14.81 -3.09 2.80
CA GLN A 25 14.97 -3.96 3.95
C GLN A 25 13.64 -4.55 4.41
N ARG A 26 12.60 -3.72 4.54
CA ARG A 26 11.24 -4.17 4.90
C ARG A 26 10.69 -5.17 3.90
N ALA A 27 10.88 -4.92 2.59
CA ALA A 27 10.44 -5.83 1.55
C ALA A 27 11.16 -7.19 1.63
N LEU A 28 12.49 -7.19 1.88
CA LEU A 28 13.27 -8.42 2.08
C LEU A 28 12.79 -9.20 3.30
N GLU A 29 12.49 -8.53 4.41
CA GLU A 29 11.96 -9.16 5.63
C GLU A 29 10.56 -9.75 5.43
N PHE A 30 9.79 -9.26 4.45
CA PHE A 30 8.45 -9.74 4.17
C PHE A 30 8.41 -10.97 3.22
N LEU A 31 9.44 -11.16 2.39
CA LEU A 31 9.50 -12.28 1.43
C LEU A 31 9.37 -13.67 2.07
N PRO A 32 9.99 -13.97 3.24
CA PRO A 32 9.81 -15.27 3.90
C PRO A 32 8.36 -15.57 4.32
N GLU A 33 7.59 -14.54 4.71
CA GLU A 33 6.18 -14.74 5.05
C GLU A 33 5.34 -15.03 3.81
N LEU A 34 5.67 -14.39 2.67
CA LEU A 34 5.04 -14.71 1.39
C LEU A 34 5.38 -16.13 0.92
N GLU A 35 6.61 -16.60 1.13
CA GLU A 35 7.00 -17.98 0.84
C GLU A 35 6.19 -18.98 1.69
N LYS A 36 6.02 -18.70 2.99
CA LYS A 36 5.17 -19.54 3.87
C LYS A 36 3.72 -19.57 3.42
N LEU A 37 3.14 -18.43 3.04
CA LEU A 37 1.77 -18.35 2.53
C LEU A 37 1.61 -19.12 1.22
N PHE A 38 2.59 -19.01 0.32
CA PHE A 38 2.62 -19.76 -0.93
C PHE A 38 2.69 -21.26 -0.66
N ALA A 39 3.58 -21.70 0.23
CA ALA A 39 3.70 -23.10 0.64
C ALA A 39 2.43 -23.64 1.32
N ALA A 40 1.66 -22.78 2.00
CA ALA A 40 0.36 -23.10 2.57
C ALA A 40 -0.80 -23.13 1.55
N GLY A 41 -0.52 -22.88 0.26
CA GLY A 41 -1.48 -22.95 -0.83
C GLY A 41 -2.09 -21.62 -1.26
N ASP A 42 -1.68 -20.48 -0.68
CA ASP A 42 -2.05 -19.17 -1.19
C ASP A 42 -1.22 -18.83 -2.43
N LYS A 43 -1.68 -19.28 -3.60
CA LYS A 43 -1.00 -19.03 -4.88
C LYS A 43 -0.78 -17.54 -5.17
N TYR A 44 -1.64 -16.65 -4.64
CA TYR A 44 -1.52 -15.22 -4.87
C TYR A 44 -0.33 -14.59 -4.12
N ALA A 45 0.20 -15.27 -3.09
CA ALA A 45 1.42 -14.84 -2.41
C ALA A 45 2.63 -14.73 -3.35
N LEU A 46 2.70 -15.54 -4.42
CA LEU A 46 3.73 -15.43 -5.46
C LEU A 46 3.69 -14.07 -6.17
N MET A 47 2.49 -13.62 -6.57
CA MET A 47 2.32 -12.32 -7.25
C MET A 47 2.67 -11.15 -6.33
N GLN A 48 2.42 -11.30 -5.03
CA GLN A 48 2.85 -10.33 -4.03
C GLN A 48 4.39 -10.28 -3.92
N ALA A 49 5.07 -11.42 -3.92
CA ALA A 49 6.54 -11.48 -3.85
C ALA A 49 7.20 -10.84 -5.07
N ILE A 50 6.69 -11.14 -6.28
CA ILE A 50 7.16 -10.53 -7.53
C ILE A 50 6.97 -9.01 -7.48
N SER A 51 5.80 -8.54 -7.02
CA SER A 51 5.50 -7.12 -6.88
C SER A 51 6.47 -6.41 -5.92
N GLN A 52 6.74 -7.00 -4.75
CA GLN A 52 7.72 -6.46 -3.79
C GLN A 52 9.11 -6.34 -4.43
N CYS A 53 9.57 -7.37 -5.12
CA CYS A 53 10.88 -7.36 -5.76
C CYS A 53 10.96 -6.31 -6.87
N ALA A 54 9.94 -6.22 -7.72
CA ALA A 54 9.88 -5.24 -8.80
C ALA A 54 9.79 -3.80 -8.29
N LEU A 55 8.99 -3.56 -7.24
CA LEU A 55 8.79 -2.22 -6.67
C LEU A 55 10.06 -1.67 -6.01
N TYR A 56 10.83 -2.53 -5.36
CA TYR A 56 11.99 -2.13 -4.57
C TYR A 56 13.34 -2.51 -5.20
N ASP A 57 13.34 -2.90 -6.47
CA ASP A 57 14.56 -3.25 -7.22
C ASP A 57 15.37 -4.36 -6.53
N LEU A 58 14.67 -5.40 -6.07
CA LEU A 58 15.26 -6.56 -5.44
C LEU A 58 15.40 -7.72 -6.43
N VAL A 59 16.41 -8.55 -6.21
CA VAL A 59 16.54 -9.82 -6.92
C VAL A 59 15.42 -10.76 -6.50
N LEU A 60 14.70 -11.31 -7.48
CA LEU A 60 13.63 -12.27 -7.23
C LEU A 60 14.20 -13.54 -6.57
N PRO A 61 13.66 -14.00 -5.43
CA PRO A 61 14.16 -15.20 -4.78
C PRO A 61 13.88 -16.44 -5.63
N ARG A 62 14.74 -17.46 -5.49
CA ARG A 62 14.71 -18.67 -6.32
C ARG A 62 13.34 -19.35 -6.34
N TRP A 63 12.70 -19.52 -5.17
CA TRP A 63 11.39 -20.16 -5.07
C TRP A 63 10.33 -19.41 -5.90
N ALA A 64 10.37 -18.07 -5.91
CA ALA A 64 9.41 -17.26 -6.63
C ALA A 64 9.68 -17.29 -8.14
N ALA A 65 10.96 -17.29 -8.54
CA ALA A 65 11.33 -17.44 -9.94
C ALA A 65 10.88 -18.80 -10.51
N GLU A 66 11.14 -19.89 -9.79
CA GLU A 66 10.74 -21.24 -10.17
C GLU A 66 9.21 -21.37 -10.25
N ALA A 67 8.49 -20.90 -9.22
CA ALA A 67 7.03 -20.94 -9.19
C ALA A 67 6.40 -20.06 -10.27
N PHE A 68 6.98 -18.90 -10.58
CA PHE A 68 6.52 -18.05 -11.67
C PHE A 68 6.64 -18.74 -13.02
N LEU A 69 7.80 -19.32 -13.31
CA LEU A 69 8.04 -20.04 -14.56
C LEU A 69 7.12 -21.25 -14.68
N GLU A 70 6.91 -22.00 -13.59
CA GLU A 70 5.97 -23.12 -13.57
C GLU A 70 4.55 -22.68 -13.91
N GLY A 71 4.03 -21.65 -13.23
CA GLY A 71 2.71 -21.10 -13.50
C GLY A 71 2.57 -20.56 -14.93
N TYR A 72 3.58 -19.83 -15.40
CA TYR A 72 3.63 -19.24 -16.74
C TYR A 72 3.57 -20.33 -17.82
N TYR A 73 4.43 -21.35 -17.72
CA TYR A 73 4.43 -22.47 -18.65
C TYR A 73 3.23 -23.38 -18.47
N SER A 74 2.60 -23.44 -17.31
CA SER A 74 1.34 -24.17 -17.12
C SER A 74 0.23 -23.58 -17.99
N VAL A 75 0.11 -22.25 -18.03
CA VAL A 75 -0.86 -21.56 -18.90
C VAL A 75 -0.50 -21.75 -20.38
N LEU A 76 0.75 -21.50 -20.77
CA LEU A 76 1.16 -21.61 -22.18
C LEU A 76 1.03 -23.02 -22.75
N ASN A 77 1.27 -24.04 -21.92
CA ASN A 77 1.12 -25.44 -22.32
C ASN A 77 -0.30 -25.98 -22.08
N LEU A 78 -1.29 -25.11 -21.87
CA LEU A 78 -2.70 -25.46 -21.72
C LEU A 78 -2.99 -26.43 -20.54
N ARG A 79 -2.14 -26.44 -19.51
CA ARG A 79 -2.35 -27.22 -18.28
C ARG A 79 -3.18 -26.49 -17.24
N SER A 80 -3.23 -25.16 -17.30
CA SER A 80 -4.13 -24.32 -16.50
C SER A 80 -5.08 -23.57 -17.42
N ALA A 81 -6.37 -23.55 -17.06
CA ALA A 81 -7.42 -22.92 -17.86
C ALA A 81 -7.38 -21.38 -17.79
N SER A 82 -6.68 -20.81 -16.79
CA SER A 82 -6.56 -19.36 -16.64
C SER A 82 -5.33 -18.96 -15.81
N TRP A 83 -4.95 -17.69 -15.91
CA TRP A 83 -3.95 -17.08 -15.03
C TRP A 83 -4.38 -17.13 -13.56
N ASP A 84 -5.65 -16.93 -13.25
CA ASP A 84 -6.19 -17.03 -11.88
C ASP A 84 -5.99 -18.42 -11.26
N GLU A 85 -6.05 -19.48 -12.07
CA GLU A 85 -5.83 -20.85 -11.61
C GLU A 85 -4.35 -21.11 -11.32
N ALA A 86 -3.46 -20.57 -12.16
CA ALA A 86 -2.02 -20.71 -12.03
C ALA A 86 -1.46 -19.86 -10.86
N PHE A 87 -1.94 -18.63 -10.69
CA PHE A 87 -1.38 -17.63 -9.78
C PHE A 87 -2.30 -17.25 -8.62
N GLY A 88 -3.50 -17.82 -8.53
CA GLY A 88 -4.49 -17.40 -7.54
C GLY A 88 -5.14 -16.07 -7.87
N ARG A 89 -6.01 -15.59 -6.97
CA ARG A 89 -6.76 -14.33 -7.13
C ARG A 89 -6.42 -13.33 -6.04
N PRO A 90 -6.28 -12.02 -6.38
CA PRO A 90 -6.11 -10.96 -5.39
C PRO A 90 -7.31 -10.84 -4.44
N TYR A 91 -8.50 -11.13 -4.96
CA TYR A 91 -9.76 -11.00 -4.25
C TYR A 91 -10.56 -12.28 -4.37
N LYS A 92 -11.06 -12.78 -3.25
CA LYS A 92 -11.92 -13.96 -3.22
C LYS A 92 -13.23 -13.69 -3.96
N LYS A 93 -13.89 -14.76 -4.43
CA LYS A 93 -15.22 -14.67 -5.02
C LYS A 93 -16.18 -14.01 -4.02
N GLY A 94 -17.01 -13.08 -4.50
CA GLY A 94 -17.92 -12.28 -3.67
C GLY A 94 -17.32 -10.98 -3.13
N PHE A 95 -16.06 -10.66 -3.46
CA PHE A 95 -15.48 -9.37 -3.11
C PHE A 95 -16.13 -8.23 -3.91
N HIS A 96 -16.70 -7.25 -3.20
CA HIS A 96 -17.35 -6.10 -3.82
C HIS A 96 -16.31 -5.03 -4.20
N LEU A 97 -15.74 -5.15 -5.39
CA LEU A 97 -14.69 -4.26 -5.90
C LEU A 97 -15.07 -2.78 -5.82
N ASP A 98 -16.31 -2.41 -6.17
CA ASP A 98 -16.72 -1.01 -6.18
C ASP A 98 -16.77 -0.42 -4.76
N LYS A 99 -17.26 -1.20 -3.78
CA LYS A 99 -17.22 -0.80 -2.37
C LYS A 99 -15.78 -0.65 -1.87
N ALA A 100 -14.88 -1.55 -2.29
CA ALA A 100 -13.47 -1.47 -1.93
C ALA A 100 -12.77 -0.25 -2.55
N LYS A 101 -13.08 0.09 -3.81
CA LYS A 101 -12.58 1.30 -4.48
C LYS A 101 -13.02 2.56 -3.75
N VAL A 102 -14.31 2.68 -3.45
CA VAL A 102 -14.87 3.83 -2.71
C VAL A 102 -14.20 3.95 -1.34
N ARG A 103 -14.07 2.83 -0.60
CA ARG A 103 -13.39 2.83 0.70
C ARG A 103 -11.92 3.25 0.58
N ARG A 104 -11.19 2.75 -0.42
CA ARG A 104 -9.78 3.10 -0.63
C ARG A 104 -9.61 4.59 -0.93
N SER A 105 -10.49 5.16 -1.75
CA SER A 105 -10.50 6.60 -2.05
C SER A 105 -10.77 7.44 -0.80
N ALA A 106 -11.88 7.15 -0.10
CA ALA A 106 -12.26 7.86 1.11
C ALA A 106 -11.17 7.78 2.20
N ARG A 107 -10.49 6.63 2.31
CA ARG A 107 -9.38 6.44 3.24
C ARG A 107 -8.23 7.41 2.99
N LEU A 108 -7.81 7.58 1.73
CA LEU A 108 -6.74 8.51 1.37
C LEU A 108 -7.20 9.96 1.55
N GLU A 109 -8.43 10.27 1.13
CA GLU A 109 -9.00 11.61 1.21
C GLU A 109 -9.06 12.12 2.66
N VAL A 110 -9.59 11.31 3.57
CA VAL A 110 -9.65 11.60 5.01
C VAL A 110 -8.25 11.82 5.59
N PHE A 111 -7.28 10.97 5.24
CA PHE A 111 -5.91 11.11 5.74
C PHE A 111 -5.26 12.41 5.28
N LEU A 112 -5.42 12.75 4.00
CA LEU A 112 -4.92 14.00 3.43
C LEU A 112 -5.63 15.23 4.02
N ALA A 113 -6.95 15.16 4.26
CA ALA A 113 -7.70 16.24 4.89
C ALA A 113 -7.21 16.54 6.31
N VAL A 114 -6.99 15.51 7.13
CA VAL A 114 -6.36 15.66 8.47
C VAL A 114 -5.01 16.34 8.35
N GLY A 115 -4.16 15.88 7.42
CA GLY A 115 -2.85 16.49 7.15
C GLY A 115 -2.94 17.96 6.75
N ARG A 116 -3.86 18.31 5.84
CA ARG A 116 -4.11 19.69 5.41
C ARG A 116 -4.56 20.59 6.56
N ILE A 117 -5.48 20.13 7.41
CA ILE A 117 -5.94 20.90 8.57
C ILE A 117 -4.79 21.12 9.53
N ARG A 118 -4.02 20.08 9.88
CA ARG A 118 -2.88 20.22 10.80
C ARG A 118 -1.73 21.06 10.22
N ALA A 119 -1.56 21.10 8.90
CA ALA A 119 -0.59 22.01 8.28
C ALA A 119 -1.00 23.49 8.41
N ARG A 120 -2.31 23.79 8.40
CA ARG A 120 -2.86 25.15 8.57
C ARG A 120 -3.03 25.53 10.04
N GLU A 121 -3.34 24.55 10.89
CA GLU A 121 -3.62 24.68 12.32
C GLU A 121 -2.75 23.67 13.11
N PRO A 122 -1.46 23.95 13.34
CA PRO A 122 -0.51 22.96 13.89
C PRO A 122 -0.88 22.39 15.26
N ASN A 123 -1.59 23.19 16.07
CA ASN A 123 -2.00 22.84 17.43
C ASN A 123 -3.36 22.11 17.47
N THR A 124 -3.99 21.84 16.33
CA THR A 124 -5.28 21.15 16.30
C THR A 124 -5.10 19.68 16.74
N PRO A 125 -5.76 19.26 17.84
CA PRO A 125 -5.68 17.89 18.33
C PRO A 125 -6.37 16.92 17.37
N ILE A 126 -5.88 15.67 17.32
CA ILE A 126 -6.53 14.59 16.57
C ILE A 126 -7.57 13.94 17.47
N ASP A 127 -8.79 14.49 17.44
CA ASP A 127 -9.90 14.10 18.30
C ASP A 127 -11.23 14.02 17.52
N ASP A 128 -12.32 13.78 18.25
CA ASP A 128 -13.65 13.67 17.67
C ASP A 128 -14.12 14.94 16.94
N HIS A 129 -13.71 16.12 17.41
CA HIS A 129 -14.06 17.38 16.78
C HIS A 129 -13.33 17.56 15.44
N LEU A 130 -12.05 17.18 15.36
CA LEU A 130 -11.34 17.14 14.08
C LEU A 130 -11.99 16.16 13.10
N PHE A 131 -12.35 14.96 13.55
CA PHE A 131 -12.98 13.96 12.67
C PHE A 131 -14.39 14.34 12.22
N GLU A 132 -15.11 15.15 13.00
CA GLU A 132 -16.40 15.70 12.58
C GLU A 132 -16.22 16.69 11.42
N ARG A 133 -15.26 17.62 11.54
CA ARG A 133 -14.89 18.56 10.46
C ARG A 133 -14.46 17.82 9.19
N VAL A 134 -13.55 16.86 9.32
CA VAL A 134 -13.05 16.07 8.19
C VAL A 134 -14.15 15.21 7.58
N GLY A 135 -15.03 14.64 8.41
CA GLY A 135 -16.17 13.87 7.93
C GLY A 135 -17.09 14.70 7.04
N GLN A 136 -17.37 15.96 7.44
CA GLN A 136 -18.14 16.88 6.62
C GLN A 136 -17.42 17.22 5.29
N GLU A 137 -16.12 17.51 5.32
CA GLU A 137 -15.33 17.81 4.11
C GLU A 137 -15.33 16.63 3.12
N CYS A 138 -15.19 15.40 3.62
CA CYS A 138 -15.07 14.19 2.80
C CYS A 138 -16.42 13.47 2.57
N ASN A 139 -17.54 14.07 2.99
CA ASN A 139 -18.89 13.49 2.94
C ASN A 139 -18.98 12.07 3.55
N VAL A 140 -18.38 11.87 4.72
CA VAL A 140 -18.44 10.64 5.52
C VAL A 140 -18.80 10.95 6.97
N GLY A 141 -19.42 10.00 7.69
CA GLY A 141 -19.71 10.19 9.11
C GLY A 141 -18.43 10.26 9.96
N ARG A 142 -18.45 11.04 11.05
CA ARG A 142 -17.33 11.20 12.02
C ARG A 142 -16.66 9.88 12.38
N SER A 143 -17.44 8.88 12.81
CA SER A 143 -16.90 7.57 13.21
C SER A 143 -16.16 6.86 12.08
N LEU A 144 -16.66 6.99 10.84
CA LEU A 144 -16.01 6.42 9.67
C LEU A 144 -14.73 7.19 9.31
N ALA A 145 -14.72 8.52 9.43
CA ALA A 145 -13.51 9.32 9.25
C ALA A 145 -12.40 8.90 10.24
N ASN A 146 -12.73 8.77 11.52
CA ASN A 146 -11.77 8.29 12.54
C ASN A 146 -11.20 6.91 12.15
N GLN A 147 -12.07 5.95 11.83
CA GLN A 147 -11.65 4.61 11.43
C GLN A 147 -10.72 4.65 10.20
N LEU A 148 -11.13 5.36 9.15
CA LEU A 148 -10.37 5.46 7.91
C LEU A 148 -9.00 6.12 8.12
N TYR A 149 -8.93 7.16 8.96
CA TYR A 149 -7.68 7.82 9.31
C TYR A 149 -6.69 6.84 9.96
N TYR A 150 -7.10 6.14 11.01
CA TYR A 150 -6.20 5.20 11.71
C TYR A 150 -5.86 3.96 10.88
N GLU A 151 -6.78 3.50 10.02
CA GLU A 151 -6.48 2.46 9.03
C GLU A 151 -5.39 2.91 8.05
N HIS A 152 -5.44 4.16 7.58
CA HIS A 152 -4.40 4.71 6.72
C HIS A 152 -3.08 4.88 7.47
N LYS A 153 -3.13 5.48 8.66
CA LYS A 153 -1.95 5.75 9.49
C LYS A 153 -1.17 4.47 9.76
N ARG A 154 -1.85 3.39 10.20
CA ARG A 154 -1.20 2.08 10.41
C ARG A 154 -0.54 1.53 9.14
N TYR A 155 -1.16 1.76 7.98
CA TYR A 155 -0.59 1.35 6.70
C TYR A 155 0.64 2.20 6.32
N ALA A 156 0.56 3.52 6.49
CA ALA A 156 1.69 4.42 6.25
C ALA A 156 2.86 4.14 7.21
N ASP A 157 2.60 3.98 8.51
CA ASP A 157 3.60 3.62 9.52
C ASP A 157 4.26 2.27 9.23
N SER A 158 3.58 1.36 8.51
CA SER A 158 4.17 0.07 8.08
C SER A 158 5.10 0.20 6.86
N LEU A 159 4.97 1.29 6.10
CA LEU A 159 5.71 1.55 4.86
C LEU A 159 6.84 2.57 5.03
N LEU A 160 6.69 3.51 5.97
CA LEU A 160 7.63 4.61 6.21
C LEU A 160 8.58 4.28 7.38
N PRO A 161 9.81 4.81 7.38
CA PRO A 161 10.71 4.67 8.53
C PRO A 161 10.08 5.30 9.79
N PRO A 162 10.31 4.73 10.98
CA PRO A 162 9.94 5.41 12.22
C PRO A 162 10.67 6.76 12.28
N ASP A 163 9.93 7.83 12.57
CA ASP A 163 10.39 9.23 12.70
C ASP A 163 10.53 10.08 11.41
N SER A 164 9.94 9.65 10.28
CA SER A 164 9.73 10.51 9.08
C SER A 164 8.54 11.48 9.22
#